data_AF-A0A936TG45-F1
#
_entry.id   AF-A0A936TG45-F1
#
_cell.length_a   1.000
_cell.length_b   1.000
_cell.length_c   1.000
_cell.angle_alpha   90.00
_cell.angle_beta   90.00
_cell.angle_gamma   90.00
#
_symmetry.space_group_name_H-M   'P 1'
#
loop_
_entity.id
_entity.type
_entity.pdbx_description
1 polymer ?
#
loop_
_entity_poly.entity_id
_entity_poly.type
_entity_poly.pdbx_seq_one_letter_code
_entity_poly.pdbx_strand_id
1 'polypeptide(L)'
;MAEQSYDLAAALPLTPLMPAAAVRRAEPLAMGASALPVGCSNYGDLPAAVVRLDGRDSNDFWVRLIEPGQGPADLDRIGGQLYVLSGRALGNVFLSIVARPVGGGLGRDELLCHIEATLAEFGLSPTLVTR
;
A
#
# COMPACT_ATOMS: atom_id res chain seq x y z
N MET A 1 -23.31 1.47 9.68
CA MET A 1 -22.01 1.74 9.02
C MET A 1 -22.07 1.62 7.51
N ALA A 2 -22.60 0.51 6.93
CA ALA A 2 -22.69 0.35 5.47
C ALA A 2 -23.56 1.43 4.78
N GLU A 3 -24.66 1.83 5.41
CA GLU A 3 -25.60 2.83 4.86
C GLU A 3 -25.00 4.23 4.75
N GLN A 4 -24.17 4.63 5.71
CA GLN A 4 -23.52 5.95 5.74
C GLN A 4 -22.37 6.06 4.73
N SER A 5 -21.75 4.93 4.38
CA SER A 5 -20.73 4.84 3.33
C SER A 5 -21.33 5.08 1.93
N TYR A 6 -22.53 4.57 1.67
CA TYR A 6 -23.22 4.77 0.39
C TYR A 6 -23.60 6.24 0.12
N ASP A 7 -24.05 6.96 1.14
CA ASP A 7 -24.45 8.37 1.01
C ASP A 7 -23.27 9.30 0.66
N LEU A 8 -22.08 8.99 1.20
CA LEU A 8 -20.84 9.72 0.89
C LEU A 8 -20.23 9.29 -0.45
N ALA A 9 -20.36 8.02 -0.83
CA ALA A 9 -19.93 7.53 -2.15
C ALA A 9 -20.69 8.23 -3.30
N ALA A 10 -21.95 8.62 -3.08
CA ALA A 10 -22.74 9.39 -4.04
C ALA A 10 -22.16 10.78 -4.35
N ALA A 11 -21.33 11.34 -3.46
CA ALA A 11 -20.67 12.63 -3.65
C ALA A 11 -19.35 12.53 -4.44
N LEU A 12 -18.76 11.34 -4.58
CA LEU A 12 -17.48 11.15 -5.27
C LEU A 12 -17.48 11.65 -6.73
N PRO A 13 -18.54 11.46 -7.54
CA PRO A 13 -18.61 12.01 -8.89
C PRO A 13 -18.56 13.55 -8.94
N LEU A 14 -18.90 14.22 -7.83
CA LEU A 14 -18.89 15.68 -7.73
C LEU A 14 -17.54 16.24 -7.26
N THR A 15 -16.58 15.39 -6.85
CA THR A 15 -15.24 15.80 -6.39
C THR A 15 -14.56 16.85 -7.28
N PRO A 16 -14.59 16.74 -8.62
CA PRO A 16 -13.97 17.75 -9.49
C PRO A 16 -14.61 19.15 -9.41
N LEU A 17 -15.85 19.24 -8.91
CA LEU A 17 -16.62 20.48 -8.77
C LEU A 17 -16.57 21.03 -7.34
N MET A 18 -15.94 20.34 -6.40
CA MET A 18 -15.88 20.74 -4.99
C MET A 18 -14.63 21.60 -4.72
N PRO A 19 -14.73 22.57 -3.79
CA PRO A 19 -13.54 23.27 -3.29
C PRO A 19 -12.52 22.29 -2.69
N ALA A 20 -11.23 22.54 -2.90
CA ALA A 20 -10.15 21.65 -2.42
C ALA A 20 -10.23 21.34 -0.91
N ALA A 21 -10.69 22.29 -0.10
CA ALA A 21 -10.90 22.09 1.33
C ALA A 21 -12.01 21.07 1.64
N ALA A 22 -13.08 21.04 0.84
CA ALA A 22 -14.17 20.07 0.99
C ALA A 22 -13.72 18.67 0.56
N VAL A 23 -12.97 18.56 -0.55
CA VAL A 23 -12.37 17.30 -1.01
C VAL A 23 -11.45 16.70 0.07
N ARG A 24 -10.54 17.52 0.64
CA ARG A 24 -9.62 17.08 1.71
C ARG A 24 -10.34 16.64 2.99
N ARG A 25 -11.53 17.16 3.28
CA ARG A 25 -12.33 16.71 4.44
C ARG A 25 -13.10 15.43 4.17
N ALA A 26 -13.43 15.17 2.91
CA ALA A 26 -14.11 13.94 2.50
C ALA A 26 -13.14 12.77 2.26
N GLU A 27 -11.85 13.03 2.04
CA GLU A 27 -10.84 12.02 1.71
C GLU A 27 -10.77 10.84 2.70
N PRO A 28 -10.76 11.03 4.04
CA PRO A 28 -10.78 9.89 4.95
C PRO A 28 -12.03 9.02 4.77
N LEU A 29 -13.18 9.64 4.53
CA LEU A 29 -14.44 8.94 4.31
C LEU A 29 -14.44 8.17 2.97
N ALA A 30 -13.88 8.76 1.92
CA ALA A 30 -13.72 8.17 0.60
C ALA A 30 -12.77 6.97 0.59
N MET A 31 -11.70 7.04 1.39
CA MET A 31 -10.76 5.94 1.60
C MET A 31 -11.32 4.83 2.51
N GLY A 32 -12.61 4.92 2.87
CA GLY A 32 -13.27 3.95 3.73
C GLY A 32 -12.65 3.89 5.12
N ALA A 33 -12.20 5.03 5.66
CA ALA A 33 -11.44 5.11 6.91
C ALA A 33 -12.17 4.42 8.07
N SER A 34 -11.82 3.15 8.28
CA SER A 34 -11.66 2.61 9.62
C SER A 34 -10.48 3.35 10.28
N ALA A 35 -10.36 3.25 11.61
CA ALA A 35 -9.34 3.94 12.39
C ALA A 35 -7.87 3.70 11.93
N LEU A 36 -7.64 2.72 11.04
CA LEU A 36 -6.34 2.42 10.42
C LEU A 36 -6.55 2.18 8.90
N PRO A 37 -6.07 3.06 8.02
CA PRO A 37 -6.16 2.85 6.58
C PRO A 37 -5.13 1.79 6.13
N VAL A 38 -5.65 0.61 5.79
CA VAL A 38 -4.85 -0.49 5.21
C VAL A 38 -5.17 -0.61 3.71
N GLY A 39 -4.17 -0.40 2.87
CA GLY A 39 -4.22 -0.66 1.44
C GLY A 39 -3.56 -1.98 1.08
N CYS A 40 -4.16 -2.73 0.16
CA CYS A 40 -3.53 -3.91 -0.40
C CYS A 40 -3.76 -3.99 -1.90
N SER A 41 -2.71 -4.41 -2.62
CA SER A 41 -2.78 -4.75 -4.04
C SER A 41 -2.11 -6.09 -4.26
N ASN A 42 -2.70 -6.91 -5.11
CA ASN A 42 -2.15 -8.20 -5.50
C ASN A 42 -2.13 -8.29 -7.02
N TYR A 43 -0.93 -8.39 -7.61
CA TYR A 43 -0.75 -8.52 -9.05
C TYR A 43 -0.91 -9.96 -9.57
N GLY A 44 -1.12 -10.93 -8.69
CA GLY A 44 -1.19 -12.34 -9.07
C GLY A 44 0.14 -12.83 -9.65
N ASP A 45 0.07 -13.73 -10.62
CA ASP A 45 1.24 -14.20 -11.35
C ASP A 45 1.60 -13.20 -12.46
N LEU A 46 2.79 -12.58 -12.36
CA LEU A 46 3.24 -11.64 -13.37
C LEU A 46 3.57 -12.34 -14.70
N PRO A 47 3.16 -11.77 -15.85
CA PRO A 47 3.54 -12.30 -17.15
C PRO A 47 5.06 -12.38 -17.31
N ALA A 48 5.56 -13.44 -17.95
CA ALA A 48 6.99 -13.63 -18.20
C ALA A 48 7.65 -12.43 -18.92
N ALA A 49 6.88 -11.72 -19.75
CA ALA A 49 7.36 -10.51 -20.43
C ALA A 49 7.82 -9.40 -19.47
N VAL A 50 7.29 -9.33 -18.25
CA VAL A 50 7.67 -8.32 -17.24
C VAL A 50 9.09 -8.55 -16.72
N VAL A 51 9.50 -9.81 -16.62
CA VAL A 51 10.81 -10.22 -16.10
C VAL A 51 11.83 -10.56 -17.19
N ARG A 52 11.44 -10.41 -18.47
CA ARG A 52 12.29 -10.69 -19.65
C ARG A 52 12.37 -9.47 -20.57
N LEU A 53 12.72 -8.31 -20.03
CA LEU A 53 12.70 -7.03 -20.75
C LEU A 53 13.59 -7.00 -22.00
N ASP A 54 14.71 -7.73 -21.98
CA ASP A 54 15.64 -7.89 -23.11
C ASP A 54 15.48 -9.24 -23.84
N GLY A 55 14.40 -9.97 -23.57
CA GLY A 55 14.12 -11.29 -24.11
C GLY A 55 14.81 -12.46 -23.39
N ARG A 56 15.65 -12.21 -22.38
CA ARG A 56 16.33 -13.25 -21.59
C ARG A 56 15.66 -13.44 -20.23
N ASP A 57 15.83 -14.62 -19.64
CA ASP A 57 15.41 -14.89 -18.26
C ASP A 57 16.15 -14.00 -17.26
N SER A 58 15.41 -13.41 -16.32
CA SER A 58 15.99 -12.71 -15.17
C SER A 58 16.17 -13.67 -14.00
N ASN A 59 17.24 -13.47 -13.23
CA ASN A 59 17.50 -14.17 -11.98
C ASN A 59 17.00 -13.39 -10.74
N ASP A 60 16.56 -12.14 -10.93
CA ASP A 60 16.14 -11.26 -9.83
C ASP A 60 14.94 -10.39 -10.26
N PHE A 61 14.04 -10.15 -9.32
CA PHE A 61 12.88 -9.29 -9.49
C PHE A 61 12.49 -8.69 -8.14
N TRP A 62 12.36 -7.38 -8.10
CA TRP A 62 11.84 -6.65 -6.95
C TRP A 62 10.93 -5.53 -7.43
N VAL A 63 10.00 -5.15 -6.56
CA VAL A 63 9.08 -4.03 -6.80
C VAL A 63 9.14 -3.08 -5.63
N ARG A 64 8.99 -1.80 -5.92
CA ARG A 64 8.86 -0.76 -4.92
C ARG A 64 7.57 0.01 -5.15
N LEU A 65 6.71 0.00 -4.16
CA LEU A 65 5.55 0.88 -4.12
C LEU A 65 6.02 2.32 -3.87
N ILE A 66 5.53 3.25 -4.69
CA ILE A 66 5.78 4.69 -4.56
C ILE A 66 4.44 5.41 -4.71
N GLU A 67 4.07 6.18 -3.69
CA GLU A 67 2.89 7.03 -3.70
C GLU A 67 3.33 8.50 -3.73
N PRO A 68 3.43 9.10 -4.95
CA PRO A 68 3.91 10.46 -5.08
C PRO A 68 2.89 11.46 -4.53
N GLY A 69 3.39 12.57 -3.99
CA GLY A 69 2.55 13.71 -3.60
C GLY A 69 1.91 13.62 -2.21
N GLN A 70 2.16 12.56 -1.44
CA GLN A 70 1.71 12.44 -0.05
C GLN A 70 2.81 12.87 0.92
N GLY A 71 2.55 13.93 1.68
CA GLY A 71 3.43 14.39 2.76
C GLY A 71 3.09 13.74 4.11
N PRO A 72 3.98 13.84 5.12
CA PRO A 72 3.72 13.31 6.46
C PRO A 72 2.39 13.80 7.06
N ALA A 73 2.06 15.09 6.87
CA ALA A 73 0.82 15.68 7.37
C ALA A 73 -0.44 15.18 6.65
N ASP A 74 -0.34 14.87 5.35
CA ASP A 74 -1.45 14.28 4.61
C ASP A 74 -1.74 12.86 5.09
N LEU A 75 -0.68 12.06 5.28
CA LEU A 75 -0.77 10.71 5.83
C LEU A 75 -1.33 10.72 7.26
N ASP A 76 -0.89 11.64 8.12
CA ASP A 76 -1.43 11.75 9.48
C ASP A 76 -2.92 12.11 9.47
N ARG A 77 -3.34 13.00 8.56
CA ARG A 77 -4.74 13.41 8.40
C ARG A 77 -5.66 12.25 8.00
N ILE A 78 -5.17 11.29 7.23
CA ILE A 78 -5.95 10.11 6.80
C ILE A 78 -5.84 8.93 7.77
N GLY A 79 -5.12 9.07 8.89
CA GLY A 79 -4.99 8.02 9.92
C GLY A 79 -3.73 7.17 9.81
N GLY A 80 -2.71 7.66 9.10
CA GLY A 80 -1.47 6.94 8.82
C GLY A 80 -1.56 6.18 7.50
N GLN A 81 -0.70 5.18 7.35
CA GLN A 81 -0.64 4.34 6.16
C GLN A 81 -0.04 2.98 6.48
N LEU A 82 -0.73 1.91 6.08
CA LEU A 82 -0.12 0.62 5.83
C LEU A 82 -0.53 0.18 4.43
N TYR A 83 0.44 0.01 3.54
CA TYR A 83 0.19 -0.49 2.19
C TYR A 83 1.05 -1.73 1.93
N VAL A 84 0.41 -2.82 1.53
CA VAL A 84 1.08 -4.06 1.10
C VAL A 84 0.79 -4.34 -0.37
N LEU A 85 1.81 -4.22 -1.21
CA LEU A 85 1.78 -4.71 -2.58
C LEU A 85 2.36 -6.13 -2.63
N SER A 86 1.65 -7.06 -3.25
CA SER A 86 2.09 -8.45 -3.44
C SER A 86 1.93 -8.95 -4.87
N GLY A 87 2.60 -10.06 -5.18
CA GLY A 87 2.43 -10.81 -6.41
C GLY A 87 3.44 -11.95 -6.49
N ARG A 88 3.49 -12.61 -7.65
CA ARG A 88 4.37 -13.75 -7.93
C ARG A 88 5.18 -13.50 -9.18
N ALA A 89 6.49 -13.71 -9.09
CA ALA A 89 7.43 -13.60 -10.20
C ALA A 89 8.65 -14.49 -9.94
N LEU A 90 9.21 -15.08 -10.99
CA LEU A 90 10.40 -15.94 -10.89
C LEU A 90 10.27 -17.06 -9.83
N GLY A 91 9.06 -17.61 -9.65
CA GLY A 91 8.77 -18.65 -8.65
C GLY A 91 8.68 -18.17 -7.20
N ASN A 92 8.83 -16.86 -6.94
CA ASN A 92 8.80 -16.27 -5.61
C ASN A 92 7.55 -15.41 -5.40
N VAL A 93 7.10 -15.30 -4.15
CA VAL A 93 6.18 -14.24 -3.72
C VAL A 93 7.01 -13.00 -3.39
N PHE A 94 6.71 -11.89 -4.04
CA PHE A 94 7.31 -10.60 -3.69
C PHE A 94 6.35 -9.75 -2.87
N LEU A 95 6.90 -8.93 -1.98
CA LEU A 95 6.16 -7.96 -1.18
C LEU A 95 6.86 -6.60 -1.26
N SER A 96 6.09 -5.53 -1.40
CA SER A 96 6.54 -4.16 -1.16
C SER A 96 5.63 -3.51 -0.14
N ILE A 97 6.22 -3.09 0.98
CA ILE A 97 5.48 -2.67 2.16
C ILE A 97 5.86 -1.23 2.49
N VAL A 98 4.85 -0.38 2.62
CA VAL A 98 4.97 0.98 3.14
C VAL A 98 4.17 1.05 4.43
N ALA A 99 4.80 1.49 5.51
CA ALA A 99 4.15 1.63 6.80
C ALA A 99 4.56 2.95 7.46
N ARG A 100 3.57 3.75 7.84
CA ARG A 100 3.73 4.97 8.62
C ARG A 100 2.54 5.12 9.56
N PRO A 101 2.69 4.87 10.86
CA PRO A 101 1.65 5.20 11.83
C PRO A 101 1.47 6.72 11.94
N VAL A 102 0.34 7.15 12.51
CA VAL A 102 0.08 8.57 12.80
C VAL A 102 1.20 9.13 13.69
N GLY A 103 1.79 10.25 13.30
CA GLY A 103 2.93 10.87 13.96
C GLY A 103 4.29 10.25 13.59
N GLY A 104 4.31 9.18 12.78
CA GLY A 104 5.53 8.45 12.44
C GLY A 104 6.08 7.65 13.63
N GLY A 105 7.40 7.50 13.70
CA GLY A 105 8.07 6.78 14.79
C GLY A 105 8.31 5.30 14.56
N LEU A 106 7.75 4.71 13.50
CA LEU A 106 8.07 3.35 13.08
C LEU A 106 9.41 3.34 12.33
N GLY A 107 10.43 2.76 12.96
CA GLY A 107 11.74 2.59 12.36
C GLY A 107 11.77 1.46 11.32
N ARG A 108 12.81 1.45 10.46
CA ARG A 108 13.01 0.36 9.49
C ARG A 108 13.14 -0.99 10.19
N ASP A 109 13.98 -1.09 11.21
CA ASP A 109 14.25 -2.37 11.88
C ASP A 109 13.02 -2.89 12.63
N GLU A 110 12.21 -2.00 13.20
CA GLU A 110 10.94 -2.33 13.83
C GLU A 110 9.92 -2.84 12.80
N LEU A 111 9.80 -2.17 11.64
CA LEU A 111 8.98 -2.66 10.53
C LEU A 111 9.46 -4.04 10.04
N LEU A 112 10.77 -4.25 9.93
CA LEU A 112 11.33 -5.55 9.53
C LEU A 112 10.99 -6.65 10.52
N CYS A 113 11.10 -6.38 11.83
CA CYS A 113 10.72 -7.31 12.88
C CYS A 113 9.24 -7.71 12.77
N HIS A 114 8.34 -6.75 12.52
CA HIS A 114 6.92 -7.04 12.30
C HIS A 114 6.70 -7.90 11.05
N ILE A 115 7.37 -7.59 9.94
CA ILE A 115 7.27 -8.36 8.69
C ILE A 115 7.75 -9.81 8.89
N GLU A 116 8.91 -9.99 9.53
CA GLU A 116 9.47 -11.31 9.82
C GLU A 116 8.53 -12.13 10.72
N ALA A 117 8.03 -11.54 11.80
CA ALA A 117 7.08 -12.19 12.69
C ALA A 117 5.79 -12.60 11.95
N THR A 118 5.19 -11.70 11.18
CA THR A 118 3.98 -11.99 10.42
C THR A 118 4.22 -13.06 9.36
N LEU A 119 5.33 -13.04 8.62
CA LEU A 119 5.63 -14.07 7.64
C LEU A 119 5.89 -15.45 8.28
N ALA A 120 6.50 -15.47 9.47
CA ALA A 120 6.73 -16.69 10.23
C ALA A 120 5.41 -17.37 10.64
N GLU A 121 4.33 -16.62 10.90
CA GLU A 121 2.99 -17.17 11.15
C GLU A 121 2.46 -17.99 9.96
N PHE A 122 2.93 -17.71 8.75
CA PHE A 122 2.61 -18.45 7.53
C PHE A 122 3.70 -19.47 7.12
N GLY A 123 4.73 -19.66 7.95
CA GLY A 123 5.87 -20.53 7.64
C GLY A 123 6.76 -19.99 6.52
N LEU A 124 6.78 -18.67 6.31
CA LEU A 124 7.58 -18.00 5.29
C LEU A 124 8.76 -17.25 5.93
N SER A 125 9.88 -17.19 5.21
CA SER A 125 11.05 -16.39 5.61
C SER A 125 11.32 -15.32 4.56
N PRO A 126 11.39 -14.03 4.94
CA PRO A 126 11.68 -12.97 3.98
C PRO A 126 13.14 -12.99 3.51
N THR A 127 13.36 -12.62 2.26
CA THR A 127 14.67 -12.17 1.77
C THR A 127 14.60 -10.67 1.54
N LEU A 128 15.49 -9.91 2.19
CA LEU A 128 15.49 -8.45 2.12
C LEU A 128 16.20 -7.94 0.88
N VAL A 129 15.49 -7.14 0.08
CA VAL A 129 16.05 -6.42 -1.06
C VAL A 129 16.08 -4.93 -0.70
N THR A 130 17.27 -4.41 -0.41
CA THR A 130 17.50 -2.96 -0.26
C THR A 130 18.30 -2.46 -1.45
N ARG A 131 17.67 -1.64 -2.30
CA ARG A 131 18.33 -0.88 -3.37
C ARG A 131 17.91 0.58 -3.31
#